data_AF-A0A8S3IDS8-F1
#
_entry.id   AF-A0A8S3IDS8-F1
#
_cell.length_a   1.000
_cell.length_b   1.000
_cell.length_c   1.000
_cell.angle_alpha   90.00
_cell.angle_beta   90.00
_cell.angle_gamma   90.00
#
_symmetry.space_group_name_H-M   'P 1'
#
loop_
_entity.id
_entity.type
_entity.pdbx_description
1 polymer ?
#
loop_
_entity_poly.entity_id
_entity_poly.type
_entity_poly.pdbx_seq_one_letter_code
_entity_poly.pdbx_strand_id
1 'polypeptide(L)'
;LFESLQTLFWGTFGLIDLQTFQIYKKHTFTMFIGLTMYGVYSSIMIIVLLNMLIAMMSNSYQYIANSTDTEWKFARAKLWTSYFEDGGTLPPPFNIIPSPKSIFYTCRYLHRRAFSCSKTQMRNRWHSIKFIENLSDK
;
A
#
# COMPACT_ATOMS: atom_id res chain seq x y z
N LEU A 1 -17.63 15.15 -21.34
CA LEU A 1 -17.54 15.01 -19.87
C LEU A 1 -16.09 14.99 -19.41
N PHE A 2 -15.27 14.02 -19.84
CA PHE A 2 -13.84 13.97 -19.45
C PHE A 2 -13.05 15.23 -19.83
N GLU A 3 -13.16 15.70 -21.07
CA GLU A 3 -12.55 16.95 -21.53
C GLU A 3 -12.95 18.16 -20.66
N SER A 4 -14.23 18.23 -20.28
CA SER A 4 -14.75 19.29 -19.41
C SER A 4 -14.19 19.22 -17.98
N LEU A 5 -13.85 18.03 -17.48
CA LEU A 5 -13.18 17.88 -16.19
C LEU A 5 -11.70 18.27 -16.28
N GLN A 6 -11.03 17.89 -17.37
CA GLN A 6 -9.65 18.29 -17.63
C GLN A 6 -9.53 19.80 -17.75
N THR A 7 -10.45 20.47 -18.43
CA THR A 7 -10.47 21.93 -18.46
C THR A 7 -10.68 22.50 -17.06
N LEU A 8 -11.63 22.04 -16.26
CA LEU A 8 -11.77 22.57 -14.88
C LEU A 8 -10.51 22.36 -14.01
N PHE A 9 -9.86 21.19 -14.14
CA PHE A 9 -8.61 20.89 -13.44
C PHE A 9 -7.48 21.84 -13.85
N TRP A 10 -7.20 21.98 -15.15
CA TRP A 10 -6.16 22.91 -15.63
C TRP A 10 -6.53 24.38 -15.37
N GLY A 11 -7.83 24.69 -15.31
CA GLY A 11 -8.34 26.00 -14.94
C GLY A 11 -8.04 26.36 -13.49
N THR A 12 -7.94 25.39 -12.58
CA THR A 12 -7.55 25.63 -11.19
C THR A 12 -6.11 26.18 -11.09
N PHE A 13 -5.23 25.80 -12.01
CA PHE A 13 -3.87 26.30 -12.11
C PHE A 13 -3.74 27.58 -12.96
N GLY A 14 -4.85 28.10 -13.51
CA GLY A 14 -4.84 29.27 -14.38
C GLY A 14 -4.28 29.01 -15.79
N LEU A 15 -4.21 27.75 -16.23
CA LEU A 15 -3.61 27.36 -17.51
C LEU A 15 -4.62 27.39 -18.68
N ILE A 16 -5.80 27.98 -18.49
CA ILE A 16 -6.87 28.01 -19.49
C ILE A 16 -7.15 29.44 -19.91
N ASP A 17 -7.16 29.62 -21.23
CA ASP A 17 -7.46 30.90 -21.85
C ASP A 17 -8.98 31.10 -21.98
N LEU A 18 -9.42 32.36 -21.83
CA LEU A 18 -10.80 32.80 -21.99
C LEU A 18 -11.30 32.61 -23.43
N GLN A 19 -10.38 32.51 -24.40
CA GLN A 19 -10.69 32.22 -25.80
C GLN A 19 -11.30 30.83 -26.01
N THR A 20 -11.02 29.86 -25.11
CA THR A 20 -11.59 28.50 -25.19
C THR A 20 -13.12 28.48 -25.02
N PHE A 21 -13.71 29.53 -24.45
CA PHE A 21 -15.16 29.68 -24.26
C PHE A 21 -15.85 30.39 -25.44
N GLN A 22 -15.09 30.87 -26.44
CA GLN A 22 -15.66 31.50 -27.62
C GLN A 22 -16.18 30.45 -28.60
N ILE A 23 -17.48 30.52 -28.91
CA ILE A 23 -18.15 29.62 -29.86
C ILE A 23 -18.11 30.24 -31.26
N TYR A 24 -17.92 29.41 -32.30
CA TYR A 24 -17.85 29.82 -33.71
C TYR A 24 -19.07 30.66 -34.18
N LYS A 25 -20.27 30.38 -33.67
CA LYS A 25 -21.44 31.26 -33.80
C LYS A 25 -21.50 32.22 -32.62
N LYS A 26 -21.58 33.54 -32.90
CA LYS A 26 -21.72 34.61 -31.89
C LYS A 26 -23.06 34.53 -31.15
N HIS A 27 -23.18 33.60 -30.21
CA HIS A 27 -24.25 33.58 -29.21
C HIS A 27 -23.75 34.24 -27.92
N THR A 28 -23.91 35.56 -27.84
CA THR A 28 -23.42 36.38 -26.73
C THR A 28 -23.96 35.92 -25.37
N PHE A 29 -25.23 35.48 -25.33
CA PHE A 29 -25.87 35.02 -24.09
C PHE A 29 -25.22 33.74 -23.51
N THR A 30 -24.98 32.73 -24.36
CA THR A 30 -24.36 31.47 -23.93
C THR A 30 -22.92 31.68 -23.49
N MET A 31 -22.16 32.53 -24.20
CA MET A 31 -20.80 32.89 -23.81
C MET A 31 -20.76 33.60 -22.46
N PHE A 32 -21.70 34.52 -22.22
CA PHE A 32 -21.81 35.23 -20.95
C PHE A 32 -22.09 34.28 -19.78
N ILE A 33 -23.03 33.34 -19.95
CA ILE A 33 -23.30 32.33 -18.91
C ILE A 33 -22.09 31.43 -18.67
N GLY A 34 -21.41 30.96 -19.73
CA GLY A 34 -20.22 30.11 -19.60
C GLY A 34 -19.07 30.80 -18.87
N LEU A 35 -18.78 32.05 -19.21
CA LEU A 35 -17.77 32.87 -18.52
C LEU A 35 -18.15 33.14 -17.07
N THR A 36 -19.43 33.41 -16.79
CA THR A 36 -19.91 33.65 -15.42
C THR A 36 -19.82 32.37 -14.57
N MET A 37 -20.21 31.22 -15.11
CA MET A 37 -20.08 29.93 -14.44
C MET A 37 -18.62 29.60 -14.14
N TYR A 38 -17.72 29.82 -15.10
CA TYR A 38 -16.28 29.62 -14.90
C TYR A 38 -15.68 30.59 -13.88
N GLY A 39 -16.13 31.86 -13.87
CA GLY A 39 -15.69 32.87 -12.90
C GLY A 39 -16.10 32.53 -11.47
N VAL A 40 -17.36 32.12 -11.26
CA VAL A 40 -17.86 31.70 -9.94
C VAL A 40 -17.14 30.42 -9.48
N TYR A 41 -16.97 29.44 -10.38
CA TYR A 41 -16.20 28.24 -10.11
C TYR A 41 -14.77 28.57 -9.62
N SER A 42 -14.05 29.40 -10.36
CA SER A 42 -12.66 29.77 -10.05
C SER A 42 -12.56 30.54 -8.73
N SER A 43 -13.51 31.43 -8.46
CA SER A 43 -13.56 32.19 -7.20
C SER A 43 -13.77 31.27 -5.99
N ILE A 44 -14.70 30.32 -6.06
CA ILE A 44 -14.95 29.36 -4.97
C ILE A 44 -13.72 28.46 -4.77
N MET A 45 -13.15 27.93 -5.84
CA MET A 45 -11.98 27.03 -5.78
C MET A 45 -10.75 27.71 -5.17
N ILE A 46 -10.39 28.89 -5.68
CA ILE A 46 -9.13 29.57 -5.31
C ILE A 46 -9.29 30.39 -4.04
N ILE A 47 -10.38 31.13 -3.87
CA ILE A 47 -10.51 32.06 -2.73
C ILE A 47 -11.07 31.35 -1.50
N VAL A 48 -12.07 30.47 -1.67
CA VAL A 48 -12.76 29.86 -0.52
C VAL A 48 -12.10 28.55 -0.14
N LEU A 49 -12.06 27.57 -1.06
CA LEU A 49 -11.62 26.22 -0.74
C LEU A 49 -10.13 26.14 -0.43
N LEU A 50 -9.28 26.81 -1.21
CA LEU A 50 -7.84 26.84 -0.95
C LEU A 50 -7.54 27.48 0.42
N ASN A 51 -8.20 28.60 0.77
CA ASN A 51 -8.01 29.23 2.08
C ASN A 51 -8.48 28.32 3.22
N MET A 52 -9.60 27.62 3.05
CA MET A 52 -10.06 26.63 4.03
C MET A 52 -9.12 25.43 4.15
N LEU A 53 -8.55 24.98 3.03
CA LEU A 53 -7.56 23.90 3.01
C LEU A 53 -6.28 24.30 3.74
N ILE A 54 -5.76 25.50 3.47
CA ILE A 54 -4.60 26.03 4.19
C ILE A 54 -4.91 26.17 5.68
N ALA A 55 -6.09 26.68 6.05
CA ALA A 55 -6.49 26.81 7.44
C ALA A 55 -6.55 25.45 8.15
N MET A 56 -7.15 24.44 7.51
CA MET A 56 -7.22 23.07 8.05
C MET A 56 -5.83 22.44 8.17
N MET A 57 -4.99 22.55 7.14
CA MET A 57 -3.62 22.03 7.15
C MET A 57 -2.75 22.72 8.20
N SER A 58 -2.93 24.02 8.40
CA SER A 58 -2.22 24.75 9.47
C SER A 58 -2.63 24.25 10.85
N ASN A 59 -3.93 24.00 11.07
CA ASN A 59 -4.42 23.49 12.34
C ASN A 59 -3.94 22.04 12.58
N SER A 60 -4.09 21.17 11.58
CA SER A 60 -3.61 19.79 11.68
C SER A 60 -2.09 19.70 11.85
N TYR A 61 -1.33 20.59 11.20
CA TYR A 61 0.12 20.67 11.39
C TYR A 61 0.50 21.03 12.82
N GLN A 62 -0.15 22.03 13.43
CA GLN A 62 0.12 22.38 14.84
C GLN A 62 -0.20 21.22 15.79
N TYR A 63 -1.28 20.49 15.53
CA TYR A 63 -1.64 19.31 16.30
C TYR A 63 -0.58 18.20 16.19
N ILE A 64 -0.14 17.87 14.96
CA ILE A 64 0.85 16.81 14.71
C ILE A 64 2.25 17.22 15.20
N ALA A 65 2.62 18.50 15.09
CA ALA A 65 3.93 19.02 15.50
C ALA A 65 4.25 18.70 16.97
N ASN A 66 3.24 18.73 17.85
CA ASN A 66 3.40 18.47 19.28
C ASN A 66 3.89 17.03 19.59
N SER A 67 3.55 16.06 18.74
CA SER A 67 3.89 14.64 18.91
C SER A 67 4.87 14.13 17.84
N THR A 68 5.33 15.00 16.93
CA THR A 68 6.20 14.60 15.83
C THR A 68 7.47 13.97 16.36
N ASP A 69 8.02 14.50 17.46
CA ASP A 69 9.28 14.05 18.03
C ASP A 69 9.31 12.58 18.48
N THR A 70 8.19 12.09 18.99
CA THR A 70 8.04 10.71 19.43
C THR A 70 7.68 9.80 18.26
N GLU A 71 6.82 10.27 17.35
CA GLU A 71 6.42 9.55 16.14
C GLU A 71 7.59 9.30 15.18
N TRP A 72 8.45 10.29 14.91
CA TRP A 72 9.61 10.08 14.03
C TRP A 72 10.63 9.12 14.66
N LYS A 73 10.84 9.20 15.98
CA LYS A 73 11.73 8.28 16.69
C LYS A 73 11.17 6.87 16.68
N PHE A 74 9.86 6.72 16.81
CA PHE A 74 9.18 5.43 16.71
C PHE A 74 9.28 4.84 15.29
N ALA A 75 8.98 5.63 14.25
CA ALA A 75 9.11 5.20 12.86
C ALA A 75 10.56 4.82 12.52
N ARG A 76 11.53 5.60 13.04
CA ARG A 76 12.95 5.28 12.94
C ARG A 76 13.25 3.96 13.65
N ALA A 77 12.89 3.79 14.92
CA ALA A 77 13.12 2.54 15.64
C ALA A 77 12.52 1.34 14.90
N LYS A 78 11.30 1.47 14.37
CA LYS A 78 10.64 0.45 13.55
C LYS A 78 11.43 0.10 12.28
N LEU A 79 11.99 1.11 11.60
CA LEU A 79 12.89 0.90 10.47
C LEU A 79 14.14 0.11 10.90
N TRP A 80 14.79 0.49 12.01
CA TRP A 80 15.96 -0.22 12.52
C TRP A 80 15.63 -1.65 12.92
N THR A 81 14.50 -1.89 13.59
CA THR A 81 14.01 -3.25 13.90
C THR A 81 13.86 -4.09 12.64
N SER A 82 13.34 -3.52 11.54
CA SER A 82 13.22 -4.24 10.26
C SER A 82 14.55 -4.63 9.62
N TYR A 83 15.66 -4.00 10.02
CA TYR A 83 17.01 -4.38 9.63
C TYR A 83 17.66 -5.38 10.60
N PHE A 84 17.28 -5.36 11.88
CA PHE A 84 17.82 -6.26 12.90
C PHE A 84 17.12 -7.62 12.95
N GLU A 85 15.86 -7.71 12.52
CA GLU A 85 15.15 -8.99 12.39
C GLU A 85 15.56 -9.67 11.08
N ASP A 86 16.40 -10.71 11.22
CA ASP A 86 17.05 -11.48 10.15
C ASP A 86 16.10 -11.99 9.04
N GLY A 87 16.47 -11.67 7.79
CA GLY A 87 15.89 -12.28 6.59
C GLY A 87 16.50 -11.84 5.26
N GLY A 88 17.27 -10.75 5.22
CA GLY A 88 17.88 -10.22 4.00
C GLY A 88 19.18 -9.46 4.29
N THR A 89 20.20 -10.16 4.80
CA THR A 89 21.55 -9.60 5.06
C THR A 89 22.32 -9.16 3.81
N LEU A 90 21.67 -9.19 2.64
CA LEU A 90 22.22 -8.86 1.33
C LEU A 90 21.29 -7.85 0.64
N PRO A 91 21.79 -6.71 0.16
CA PRO A 91 20.97 -5.78 -0.61
C PRO A 91 20.42 -6.49 -1.86
N PRO A 92 19.18 -6.22 -2.31
CA PRO A 92 18.74 -6.63 -3.65
C PRO A 92 19.77 -6.06 -4.66
N PRO A 93 20.44 -6.85 -5.53
CA PRO A 93 20.09 -8.14 -6.15
C PRO A 93 20.70 -9.42 -5.54
N PHE A 94 21.48 -9.34 -4.47
CA PHE A 94 22.19 -10.50 -3.90
C PHE A 94 21.33 -11.38 -2.96
N ASN A 95 20.06 -11.02 -2.78
CA ASN A 95 19.05 -11.81 -2.06
C ASN A 95 18.59 -13.08 -2.82
N ILE A 96 19.06 -13.29 -4.06
CA ILE A 96 18.67 -14.44 -4.91
C ILE A 96 19.56 -15.67 -4.67
N ILE A 97 20.77 -15.49 -4.15
CA ILE A 97 21.66 -16.62 -3.83
C ILE A 97 21.33 -17.06 -2.39
N PRO A 98 20.56 -18.14 -2.19
CA PRO A 98 20.31 -18.63 -0.84
C PRO A 98 21.65 -18.93 -0.17
N SER A 99 21.82 -18.45 1.07
CA SER A 99 23.05 -18.73 1.82
C SER A 99 23.29 -20.25 1.87
N PRO A 100 24.55 -20.74 1.74
CA PRO A 100 24.84 -22.18 1.78
C PRO A 100 24.27 -22.86 3.04
N LYS A 101 24.14 -22.12 4.14
CA LYS A 101 23.50 -22.57 5.38
C LYS A 101 22.00 -22.80 5.20
N SER A 102 21.28 -21.89 4.53
CA SER A 102 19.84 -22.04 4.27
C SER A 102 19.54 -23.30 3.46
N ILE A 103 20.33 -23.60 2.43
CA ILE A 103 20.18 -24.81 1.61
C ILE A 103 20.35 -26.08 2.47
N PHE A 104 21.35 -26.11 3.36
CA PHE A 104 21.59 -27.23 4.27
C PHE A 104 20.41 -27.45 5.24
N TYR A 105 19.86 -26.38 5.83
CA TYR A 105 18.70 -26.49 6.72
C TYR A 105 17.43 -26.95 5.99
N THR A 106 17.17 -26.44 4.78
CA THR A 106 16.04 -26.87 3.95
C THR A 106 16.19 -28.34 3.52
N CYS A 107 17.39 -28.76 3.13
CA CYS A 107 17.67 -30.15 2.76
C CYS A 107 17.50 -31.11 3.97
N ARG A 108 17.98 -30.71 5.15
CA ARG A 108 17.77 -31.47 6.40
C ARG A 108 16.29 -31.53 6.80
N TYR A 109 15.54 -30.44 6.61
CA TYR A 109 14.09 -30.41 6.86
C TYR A 109 13.34 -31.37 5.94
N LEU A 110 13.64 -31.34 4.64
CA LEU A 110 13.07 -32.26 3.65
C LEU A 110 13.46 -33.71 3.92
N HIS A 111 14.72 -33.97 4.27
CA HIS A 111 15.21 -35.30 4.64
C HIS A 111 14.48 -35.84 5.87
N ARG A 112 14.31 -35.02 6.93
CA ARG A 112 13.53 -35.43 8.11
C ARG A 112 12.07 -35.71 7.76
N ARG A 113 11.46 -34.92 6.88
CA ARG A 113 10.07 -35.13 6.46
C ARG A 113 9.90 -36.40 5.61
N ALA A 114 10.85 -36.70 4.73
CA ALA A 114 10.86 -37.91 3.92
C ALA A 114 11.14 -39.18 4.77
N PHE A 115 12.09 -39.12 5.70
CA PHE A 115 12.46 -40.28 6.53
C PHE A 115 11.51 -40.52 7.72
N SER A 116 10.80 -39.51 8.22
CA SER A 116 9.78 -39.71 9.28
C SER A 116 8.54 -40.48 8.80
N CYS A 117 8.24 -40.48 7.50
CA CYS A 117 7.08 -41.20 6.96
C CYS A 117 7.35 -42.69 6.63
N SER A 118 8.59 -43.18 6.57
CA SER A 118 8.84 -44.49 5.95
C SER A 118 9.02 -45.68 6.91
N LYS A 119 9.59 -45.53 8.12
CA LYS A 119 9.88 -46.72 8.97
C LYS A 119 9.25 -46.74 10.36
N THR A 120 9.09 -45.60 11.02
CA THR A 120 8.59 -45.57 12.41
C THR A 120 7.06 -45.58 12.48
N GLN A 121 6.37 -44.93 11.53
CA GLN A 121 4.91 -44.84 11.53
C GLN A 121 4.23 -46.17 11.13
N MET A 122 4.78 -46.90 10.15
CA MET A 122 4.26 -48.24 9.81
C MET A 122 4.47 -49.23 10.96
N ARG A 123 5.65 -49.25 11.60
CA ARG A 123 5.95 -50.14 12.74
C ARG A 123 4.96 -49.99 13.88
N ASN A 124 4.64 -48.76 14.27
CA ASN A 124 3.67 -48.51 15.35
C ASN A 124 2.24 -48.94 14.96
N ARG A 125 1.85 -48.75 13.69
CA ARG A 125 0.55 -49.19 13.17
C ARG A 125 0.41 -50.72 13.20
N TRP A 126 1.46 -51.47 12.87
CA TRP A 126 1.49 -52.94 12.97
C TRP A 126 1.37 -53.44 14.42
N HIS A 127 2.01 -52.76 15.37
CA HIS A 127 1.88 -53.12 16.80
C HIS A 127 0.47 -52.85 17.34
N SER A 128 -0.19 -51.78 16.90
CA SER A 128 -1.57 -51.49 17.28
C SER A 128 -2.56 -52.53 16.73
N ILE A 129 -2.38 -52.99 15.49
CA ILE A 129 -3.24 -54.01 14.87
C ILE A 129 -3.09 -55.36 15.59
N LYS A 130 -1.85 -55.78 15.89
CA LYS A 130 -1.60 -57.02 16.67
C LYS A 130 -2.16 -56.98 18.08
N PHE A 131 -2.20 -55.79 18.71
CA PHE A 131 -2.81 -55.63 20.03
C PHE A 131 -4.33 -55.83 19.98
N ILE A 132 -4.98 -55.37 18.91
CA ILE A 132 -6.43 -55.52 18.73
C ILE A 132 -6.80 -56.98 18.41
N GLU A 133 -6.03 -57.69 17.57
CA GLU A 133 -6.24 -59.14 17.35
C GLU A 133 -6.14 -59.94 18.65
N ASN A 134 -5.11 -59.70 19.47
CA ASN A 134 -4.94 -60.37 20.76
C ASN A 134 -6.06 -60.08 21.78
N LEU A 135 -6.81 -58.99 21.62
CA LEU A 135 -7.99 -58.68 22.45
C LEU A 135 -9.27 -59.32 21.91
N SER A 136 -9.30 -59.68 20.62
CA SER A 136 -10.44 -60.36 20.00
C SER A 136 -10.41 -61.88 20.19
N ASP A 137 -9.23 -62.46 20.44
CA ASP A 137 -9.02 -63.90 20.65
C ASP A 137 -9.11 -64.32 22.14
N LYS A 138 -9.37 -63.39 23.06
CA LYS A 138 -9.60 -63.65 24.49
C LYS A 138 -11.08 -63.49 24.85
#